data_AF-A0A081P1I3-F1
#
_entry.id   AF-A0A081P1I3-F1
#
_cell.length_a   1.000
_cell.length_b   1.000
_cell.length_c   1.000
_cell.angle_alpha   90.00
_cell.angle_beta   90.00
_cell.angle_gamma   90.00
#
_symmetry.space_group_name_H-M   'P 1'
#
loop_
_entity.id
_entity.type
_entity.pdbx_description
1 polymer ?
#
loop_
_entity_poly.entity_id
_entity_poly.type
_entity_poly.pdbx_seq_one_letter_code
_entity_poly.pdbx_strand_id
1 'polypeptide(L)'
;MTIMHPNDQELLRFLNKSCSELEYHRIARHMKACAPCRGRLSDFLDVELMLDQLAVEQAPAELADRVMSALRSSDRPLPDRPVFEAQPSSPRRKWVPYWRTELLHGMVAMAATFLFIISGVFGKLTSLDPNRWEADVRTGALQLFHVVESVSRQLLS
;
A
#
# COMPACT_ATOMS: atom_id res chain seq x y z
N MET A 1 18.78 5.17 14.55
CA MET A 1 18.80 4.26 13.38
C MET A 1 17.36 3.89 13.06
N THR A 2 16.86 4.23 11.88
CA THR A 2 15.52 3.83 11.43
C THR A 2 15.53 2.32 11.20
N ILE A 3 14.77 1.59 12.01
CA ILE A 3 14.61 0.14 11.83
C ILE A 3 13.71 -0.03 10.61
N MET A 4 14.30 -0.33 9.46
CA MET A 4 13.55 -0.63 8.25
C MET A 4 12.93 -2.03 8.39
N HIS A 5 11.61 -2.10 8.41
CA HIS A 5 10.88 -3.37 8.43
C HIS A 5 10.87 -3.99 7.03
N PRO A 6 10.99 -5.32 6.92
CA PRO A 6 10.85 -6.02 5.66
C PRO A 6 9.43 -5.88 5.12
N ASN A 7 9.34 -5.70 3.80
CA ASN A 7 8.06 -5.64 3.09
C ASN A 7 7.43 -7.04 2.98
N ASP A 8 6.14 -7.08 2.68
CA ASP A 8 5.30 -8.30 2.63
C ASP A 8 5.84 -9.28 1.60
N GLN A 9 6.27 -8.75 0.45
CA GLN A 9 6.89 -9.57 -0.59
C GLN A 9 8.23 -10.17 -0.17
N GLU A 10 8.98 -9.51 0.73
CA GLU A 10 10.21 -10.06 1.29
C GLU A 10 9.89 -11.13 2.35
N LEU A 11 8.86 -10.92 3.17
CA LEU A 11 8.38 -11.90 4.15
C LEU A 11 7.85 -13.17 3.48
N LEU A 12 7.06 -13.05 2.40
CA LEU A 12 6.56 -14.20 1.64
C LEU A 12 7.71 -14.96 0.95
N ARG A 13 8.69 -14.25 0.39
CA ARG A 13 9.88 -14.91 -0.18
C ARG A 13 10.70 -15.62 0.91
N PHE A 14 10.76 -15.06 2.11
CA PHE A 14 11.43 -15.64 3.26
C PHE A 14 10.73 -16.91 3.73
N LEU A 15 9.40 -16.90 3.81
CA LEU A 15 8.58 -18.06 4.12
C LEU A 15 8.80 -19.18 3.08
N ASN A 16 8.71 -18.84 1.79
CA ASN A 16 8.85 -19.77 0.67
C ASN A 16 10.31 -20.18 0.35
N LYS A 17 11.29 -19.83 1.20
CA LYS A 17 12.73 -20.10 0.99
C LYS A 17 13.27 -19.67 -0.39
N SER A 18 12.69 -18.62 -0.97
CA SER A 18 13.03 -18.09 -2.30
C SER A 18 13.87 -16.80 -2.25
N CYS A 19 14.49 -16.54 -1.09
CA CYS A 19 15.39 -15.41 -0.88
C CYS A 19 16.83 -15.72 -1.30
N SER A 20 17.61 -14.69 -1.60
CA SER A 20 19.07 -14.82 -1.57
C SER A 20 19.58 -15.06 -0.14
N GLU A 21 20.76 -15.68 0.01
CA GLU A 21 21.35 -15.96 1.33
C GLU A 21 21.54 -14.67 2.17
N LEU A 22 21.91 -13.57 1.52
CA LEU A 22 22.09 -12.28 2.18
C LEU A 22 20.77 -11.72 2.72
N GLU A 23 19.71 -11.78 1.92
CA GLU A 23 18.36 -11.38 2.35
C GLU A 23 17.86 -12.28 3.47
N TYR A 24 18.07 -13.59 3.37
CA TYR A 24 17.71 -14.54 4.41
C TYR A 24 18.37 -14.20 5.74
N HIS A 25 19.69 -13.97 5.77
CA HIS A 25 20.39 -13.60 6.99
C HIS A 25 19.94 -12.24 7.55
N ARG A 26 19.68 -11.25 6.69
CA ARG A 26 19.16 -9.94 7.09
C ARG A 26 17.79 -10.07 7.76
N ILE A 27 16.86 -10.77 7.11
CA ILE A 27 15.48 -10.95 7.58
C ILE A 27 15.47 -11.82 8.84
N ALA A 28 16.22 -12.92 8.88
CA ALA A 28 16.32 -13.78 10.05
C ALA A 28 16.87 -13.03 11.27
N ARG A 29 17.85 -12.14 11.09
CA ARG A 29 18.34 -11.26 12.16
C ARG A 29 17.25 -10.29 12.62
N HIS A 30 16.52 -9.69 11.68
CA HIS A 30 15.40 -8.79 12.00
C HIS A 30 14.30 -9.51 12.79
N MET A 31 13.94 -10.74 12.41
CA MET A 31 12.91 -11.52 13.10
C MET A 31 13.25 -11.82 14.56
N LYS A 32 14.53 -11.96 14.91
CA LYS A 32 14.95 -12.14 16.31
C LYS A 32 14.63 -10.92 17.18
N ALA A 33 14.63 -9.72 16.61
CA ALA A 33 14.45 -8.47 17.35
C ALA A 33 13.04 -7.85 17.20
N CYS A 34 12.33 -8.13 16.11
CA CYS A 34 11.05 -7.50 15.80
C CYS A 34 9.87 -8.44 16.04
N ALA A 35 9.12 -8.22 17.12
CA ALA A 35 7.87 -8.96 17.38
C ALA A 35 6.75 -8.68 16.34
N PRO A 36 6.52 -7.43 15.89
CA PRO A 36 5.51 -7.15 14.87
C PRO A 36 5.71 -7.95 13.58
N CYS A 37 6.92 -7.98 13.02
CA CYS A 37 7.19 -8.73 11.79
C CYS A 37 7.07 -10.25 11.97
N ARG A 38 7.33 -10.78 13.18
CA ARG A 38 7.06 -12.19 13.49
C ARG A 38 5.57 -12.50 13.47
N GLY A 39 4.72 -11.63 14.03
CA GLY A 39 3.27 -11.78 13.97
C GLY A 39 2.75 -11.79 12.53
N ARG A 40 3.26 -10.88 11.69
CA ARG A 40 2.88 -10.87 10.27
C ARG A 40 3.30 -12.15 9.53
N LEU A 41 4.44 -12.73 9.89
CA LEU A 41 4.90 -13.99 9.32
C LEU A 41 4.01 -15.17 9.78
N SER A 42 3.55 -15.18 11.03
CA SER A 42 2.60 -16.21 11.50
C SER A 42 1.26 -16.09 10.78
N ASP A 43 0.77 -14.88 10.52
CA ASP A 43 -0.49 -14.70 9.76
C ASP A 43 -0.41 -15.33 8.36
N PHE A 44 0.74 -15.20 7.68
CA PHE A 44 0.96 -15.87 6.39
C PHE A 44 1.03 -17.39 6.52
N LEU A 45 1.66 -17.91 7.58
CA LEU A 45 1.74 -19.35 7.85
C LEU A 45 0.36 -19.94 8.14
N ASP A 46 -0.49 -19.23 8.89
CA ASP A 46 -1.84 -19.66 9.20
C ASP A 46 -2.68 -19.81 7.92
N VAL A 47 -2.54 -18.87 6.98
CA VAL A 47 -3.18 -18.97 5.66
C VAL A 47 -2.67 -20.18 4.88
N GLU A 48 -1.36 -20.44 4.88
CA GLU A 48 -0.77 -21.61 4.21
C GLU A 48 -1.32 -22.93 4.80
N LEU A 49 -1.42 -23.00 6.13
CA LEU A 49 -1.98 -24.16 6.83
C LEU A 49 -3.48 -24.34 6.56
N MET A 50 -4.24 -23.25 6.41
CA MET A 50 -5.65 -23.32 5.99
C MET A 50 -5.80 -23.82 4.55
N LEU A 51 -4.89 -23.42 3.65
CA LEU A 51 -4.88 -23.92 2.28
C LEU A 51 -4.56 -25.41 2.21
N ASP A 52 -3.62 -25.89 3.02
CA ASP A 52 -3.27 -27.32 3.11
C ASP A 52 -4.44 -28.19 3.62
N GLN A 53 -5.35 -27.61 4.41
CA GLN A 53 -6.53 -28.30 4.92
C GLN A 53 -7.67 -28.40 3.89
N LEU A 54 -7.59 -27.67 2.78
CA LEU A 54 -8.60 -27.78 1.74
C LEU A 54 -8.50 -29.16 1.09
N ALA A 55 -9.64 -29.83 0.98
CA ALA A 55 -9.73 -31.11 0.28
C ALA A 55 -9.31 -30.89 -1.17
N VAL A 56 -8.12 -31.37 -1.52
CA VAL A 56 -7.63 -31.37 -2.90
C VAL A 56 -8.57 -32.26 -3.68
N GLU A 57 -9.40 -31.68 -4.53
CA GLU A 57 -10.21 -32.44 -5.46
C GLU A 57 -9.28 -33.35 -6.27
N GLN A 58 -9.63 -34.64 -6.36
CA GLN A 58 -8.83 -35.58 -7.13
C GLN A 58 -8.72 -35.05 -8.57
N ALA A 59 -7.48 -34.83 -9.01
CA ALA A 59 -7.22 -34.53 -10.40
C ALA A 59 -7.81 -35.66 -11.27
N PRO A 60 -8.44 -35.32 -12.40
CA PRO A 60 -8.94 -36.34 -13.34
C PRO A 60 -7.82 -37.32 -13.68
N ALA A 61 -8.10 -38.63 -13.65
CA ALA A 61 -7.08 -39.67 -13.84
C ALA A 61 -6.26 -39.48 -15.13
N GLU A 62 -6.88 -38.95 -16.17
CA GLU A 62 -6.25 -38.69 -17.48
C GLU A 62 -5.39 -37.43 -17.52
N LEU A 63 -5.45 -36.55 -16.51
CA LEU A 63 -4.74 -35.27 -16.52
C LEU A 63 -3.22 -35.49 -16.50
N ALA A 64 -2.75 -36.46 -15.71
CA ALA A 64 -1.33 -36.84 -15.68
C ALA A 64 -0.85 -37.32 -17.06
N ASP A 65 -1.62 -38.18 -17.74
CA ASP A 65 -1.27 -38.68 -19.07
C ASP A 65 -1.32 -37.60 -20.14
N ARG A 66 -2.27 -36.66 -20.05
CA ARG A 66 -2.34 -35.50 -20.95
C ARG A 66 -1.16 -34.56 -20.77
N VAL A 67 -0.74 -34.28 -19.53
CA VAL A 67 0.44 -33.44 -19.26
C VAL A 67 1.71 -34.14 -19.71
N MET A 68 1.88 -35.43 -19.41
CA MET A 68 3.05 -36.19 -19.81
C MET A 68 3.15 -36.40 -21.32
N SER A 69 2.03 -36.54 -22.02
CA SER A 69 2.02 -36.58 -23.49
C SER A 69 2.32 -35.21 -24.10
N ALA A 70 1.81 -34.12 -23.54
CA ALA A 70 2.13 -32.76 -23.98
C ALA A 70 3.64 -32.47 -23.84
N LEU A 71 4.24 -32.79 -22.68
CA LEU A 71 5.68 -32.62 -22.42
C LEU A 71 6.57 -33.46 -23.35
N ARG A 72 6.13 -34.69 -23.70
CA ARG A 72 6.85 -35.53 -24.67
C ARG A 72 6.69 -35.04 -26.10
N SER A 73 5.55 -34.41 -26.42
CA SER A 73 5.28 -33.88 -27.76
C SER A 73 6.00 -32.56 -28.05
N SER A 74 6.42 -31.82 -27.01
CA SER A 74 7.19 -30.57 -27.15
C SER A 74 8.66 -30.75 -27.57
N ASP A 75 9.17 -31.99 -27.63
CA ASP A 75 10.48 -32.29 -28.23
C ASP A 75 10.46 -32.30 -29.77
N ARG A 76 9.28 -32.14 -30.40
CA ARG A 76 9.17 -31.85 -31.84
C ARG A 76 8.99 -30.35 -32.05
N PRO A 77 9.62 -29.73 -33.07
CA PRO A 77 9.30 -28.36 -33.44
C PRO A 77 7.81 -28.31 -33.76
N LEU A 78 7.05 -27.54 -32.98
CA LEU A 78 5.63 -27.32 -33.26
C LEU A 78 5.50 -26.73 -34.69
N PRO A 79 4.62 -27.25 -35.55
CA PRO A 79 4.19 -26.48 -36.71
C PRO A 79 3.44 -25.26 -36.20
N ASP A 80 3.67 -24.11 -36.84
CA ASP A 80 3.03 -22.81 -36.56
C ASP A 80 1.51 -22.96 -36.40
N ARG A 81 1.07 -23.20 -35.17
CA ARG A 81 -0.30 -22.95 -34.77
C ARG A 81 -0.45 -21.44 -34.65
N PRO A 82 -1.59 -20.85 -35.06
CA PRO A 82 -1.85 -19.46 -34.76
C PRO A 82 -1.72 -19.33 -33.25
N VAL A 83 -0.73 -18.53 -32.85
CA VAL A 83 -0.39 -18.26 -31.46
C VAL A 83 -1.66 -17.71 -30.83
N PHE A 84 -2.40 -18.55 -30.12
CA PHE A 84 -3.20 -18.06 -29.01
C PHE A 84 -2.14 -17.49 -28.09
N GLU A 85 -2.00 -16.17 -28.10
CA GLU A 85 -1.05 -15.44 -27.28
C GLU A 85 -1.43 -15.70 -25.82
N ALA A 86 -0.98 -16.85 -25.31
CA ALA A 86 -0.74 -17.08 -23.90
C ALA A 86 0.35 -16.08 -23.54
N GLN A 87 -0.13 -14.90 -23.18
CA GLN A 87 0.65 -13.75 -22.81
C GLN A 87 1.65 -14.21 -21.76
N PRO A 88 2.96 -14.22 -22.06
CA PRO A 88 3.94 -14.62 -21.07
C PRO A 88 3.83 -13.63 -19.92
N SER A 89 3.43 -14.12 -18.74
CA SER A 89 3.59 -13.42 -17.47
C SER A 89 5.07 -13.40 -17.09
N SER A 90 5.91 -12.92 -18.01
CA SER A 90 7.15 -12.26 -17.67
C SER A 90 6.79 -11.16 -16.66
N PRO A 91 7.58 -10.93 -15.60
CA PRO A 91 7.56 -9.62 -14.99
C PRO A 91 8.02 -8.71 -16.11
N ARG A 92 7.07 -8.06 -16.80
CA ARG A 92 7.37 -6.86 -17.57
C ARG A 92 8.05 -5.96 -16.55
N ARG A 93 9.39 -5.96 -16.55
CA ARG A 93 10.19 -4.84 -16.07
C ARG A 93 9.68 -3.71 -16.93
N LYS A 94 8.61 -3.06 -16.46
CA LYS A 94 8.12 -1.82 -17.03
C LYS A 94 9.38 -0.96 -16.99
N TRP A 95 9.92 -0.69 -18.16
CA TRP A 95 10.91 0.35 -18.36
C TRP A 95 10.16 1.62 -18.00
N VAL A 96 10.08 1.89 -16.70
CA VAL A 96 9.49 3.12 -16.20
C VAL A 96 10.51 4.16 -16.62
N PRO A 97 10.17 5.07 -17.55
CA PRO A 97 11.13 6.04 -18.01
C PRO A 97 11.60 6.82 -16.78
N TYR A 98 12.92 6.87 -16.57
CA TYR A 98 13.59 7.52 -15.44
C TYR A 98 13.10 8.97 -15.18
N TRP A 99 12.54 9.62 -16.20
CA TRP A 99 11.88 10.92 -16.15
C TRP A 99 10.60 10.95 -15.29
N ARG A 100 9.89 9.82 -15.14
CA ARG A 100 8.70 9.73 -14.27
C ARG A 100 9.06 9.77 -12.79
N THR A 101 10.21 9.20 -12.40
CA THR A 101 10.68 9.26 -11.01
C THR A 101 11.12 10.67 -10.63
N GLU A 102 11.77 11.41 -11.54
CA GLU A 102 12.14 12.81 -11.30
C GLU A 102 10.89 13.71 -11.16
N LEU A 103 9.88 13.53 -12.02
CA LEU A 103 8.59 14.23 -11.87
C LEU A 103 7.89 13.88 -10.55
N LEU A 104 7.95 12.62 -10.12
CA LEU A 104 7.38 12.18 -8.85
C LEU A 104 8.11 12.84 -7.67
N HIS A 105 9.45 12.86 -7.69
CA HIS A 105 10.24 13.54 -6.66
C HIS A 105 10.00 15.06 -6.65
N GLY A 106 9.82 15.68 -7.82
CA GLY A 106 9.42 17.08 -7.94
C GLY A 106 8.05 17.37 -7.33
N MET A 107 7.04 16.53 -7.60
CA MET A 107 5.71 16.67 -6.99
C MET A 107 5.74 16.47 -5.47
N VAL A 108 6.50 15.48 -5.00
CA VAL A 108 6.66 15.23 -3.55
C VAL A 108 7.37 16.41 -2.88
N ALA A 109 8.41 16.95 -3.50
CA ALA A 109 9.09 18.14 -2.99
C ALA A 109 8.17 19.37 -2.96
N MET A 110 7.35 19.59 -4.00
CA MET A 110 6.36 20.66 -4.04
C MET A 110 5.26 20.49 -3.00
N ALA A 111 4.77 19.27 -2.79
CA ALA A 111 3.80 19.00 -1.74
C ALA A 111 4.41 19.25 -0.35
N ALA A 112 5.67 18.84 -0.13
CA ALA A 112 6.38 19.06 1.12
C ALA A 112 6.64 20.55 1.39
N THR A 113 7.06 21.33 0.39
CA THR A 113 7.24 22.78 0.54
C THR A 113 5.92 23.50 0.77
N PHE A 114 4.85 23.09 0.08
CA PHE A 114 3.52 23.64 0.30
C PHE A 114 3.00 23.35 1.71
N LEU A 115 3.12 22.11 2.18
CA LEU A 115 2.74 21.72 3.54
C LEU A 115 3.62 22.41 4.59
N PHE A 116 4.91 22.61 4.34
CA PHE A 116 5.80 23.36 5.22
C PHE A 116 5.41 24.84 5.31
N ILE A 117 5.07 25.46 4.18
CA ILE A 117 4.58 26.85 4.15
C ILE A 117 3.24 26.96 4.91
N ILE A 118 2.29 26.07 4.65
CA ILE A 118 1.00 26.06 5.38
C ILE A 118 1.23 25.82 6.87
N SER A 119 2.06 24.86 7.25
CA SER A 119 2.38 24.58 8.64
C SER A 119 3.08 25.75 9.33
N GLY A 120 3.94 26.48 8.61
CA GLY A 120 4.61 27.68 9.12
C GLY A 120 3.63 28.86 9.29
N VAL A 121 2.67 29.01 8.38
CA VAL A 121 1.59 30.00 8.49
C VAL A 121 0.64 29.64 9.63
N PHE A 122 0.28 28.38 9.79
CA PHE A 122 -0.52 27.90 10.92
C PHE A 122 0.23 28.07 12.25
N GLY A 123 1.55 27.82 12.30
CA GLY A 123 2.39 28.09 13.47
C GLY A 123 2.38 29.55 13.89
N LYS A 124 2.38 30.48 12.92
CA LYS A 124 2.19 31.92 13.20
C LYS A 124 0.76 32.25 13.64
N LEU A 125 -0.27 31.62 13.09
CA LEU A 125 -1.66 31.82 13.51
C LEU A 125 -1.92 31.27 14.91
N THR A 126 -1.29 30.16 15.30
CA THR A 126 -1.38 29.60 16.67
C THR A 126 -0.56 30.38 17.69
N SER A 127 0.36 31.25 17.25
CA SER A 127 1.03 32.23 18.13
C SER A 127 0.24 33.53 18.33
N LEU A 128 -0.89 33.71 17.63
CA LEU A 128 -1.83 34.76 18.01
C LEU A 128 -2.65 34.26 19.19
N ASP A 129 -2.51 35.00 20.28
CA ASP A 129 -3.12 34.84 21.60
C ASP A 129 -4.50 34.15 21.56
N PRO A 130 -4.65 32.91 22.08
CA PRO A 130 -5.90 32.14 22.04
C PRO A 130 -7.07 32.87 22.74
N ASN A 131 -6.77 33.82 23.64
CA ASN A 131 -7.76 34.68 24.28
C ASN A 131 -8.43 35.67 23.31
N ARG A 132 -7.77 36.06 22.21
CA ARG A 132 -8.38 36.93 21.20
C ARG A 132 -9.40 36.19 20.34
N TRP A 133 -9.16 34.91 20.05
CA TRP A 133 -10.09 34.08 19.29
C TRP A 133 -11.39 33.83 20.04
N GLU A 134 -11.31 33.52 21.33
CA GLU A 134 -12.51 33.32 22.15
C GLU A 134 -13.33 34.61 22.28
N ALA A 135 -12.67 35.76 22.43
CA ALA A 135 -13.32 37.06 22.48
C ALA A 135 -14.01 37.41 21.14
N ASP A 136 -13.35 37.22 19.99
CA ASP A 136 -13.93 37.53 18.67
C ASP A 136 -15.08 36.60 18.30
N VAL A 137 -14.97 35.30 18.59
CA VAL A 137 -16.06 34.33 18.34
C VAL A 137 -17.27 34.64 19.22
N ARG A 138 -17.05 34.98 20.50
CA ARG A 138 -18.13 35.35 21.42
C ARG A 138 -18.81 36.67 21.00
N THR A 139 -18.02 37.64 20.54
CA THR A 139 -18.54 38.93 20.07
C THR A 139 -19.32 38.77 18.76
N GLY A 140 -18.83 37.97 17.82
CA GLY A 140 -19.53 37.65 16.57
C GLY A 140 -20.83 36.87 16.79
N ALA A 141 -20.84 35.92 17.74
CA ALA A 141 -22.04 35.19 18.12
C ALA A 141 -23.11 36.14 18.69
N LEU A 142 -22.73 37.05 19.59
CA LEU A 142 -23.65 38.04 20.16
C LEU A 142 -24.23 39.00 19.10
N GLN A 143 -23.42 39.41 18.11
CA GLN A 143 -23.90 40.24 16.99
C GLN A 143 -24.91 39.50 16.12
N LEU A 144 -24.67 38.21 15.82
CA LEU A 144 -25.61 37.39 15.06
C LEU A 144 -26.95 37.21 15.79
N PHE A 145 -26.91 36.96 17.10
CA PHE A 145 -28.13 36.89 17.90
C PHE A 145 -28.91 38.21 17.87
N HIS A 146 -28.22 39.35 17.95
CA HIS A 146 -28.87 40.65 17.89
C HIS A 146 -29.53 40.94 16.53
N VAL A 147 -28.89 40.52 15.43
CA VAL A 147 -29.44 40.68 14.07
C VAL A 147 -30.65 39.77 13.86
N VAL A 148 -30.57 38.51 14.31
CA VAL A 148 -31.70 37.58 14.25
C VAL A 148 -32.87 38.10 15.10
N GLU A 149 -32.58 38.64 16.28
CA GLU A 149 -33.61 39.23 17.13
C GLU A 149 -34.25 40.48 16.51
N SER A 150 -33.47 41.37 15.90
CA SER A 150 -34.02 42.55 15.22
C SER A 150 -34.87 42.18 14.00
N VAL A 151 -34.42 41.21 13.20
CA VAL A 151 -35.14 40.75 12.02
C VAL A 151 -36.41 39.99 12.42
N SER A 152 -36.35 39.14 13.45
CA SER A 152 -37.52 38.42 13.95
C SER A 152 -38.58 39.37 14.51
N ARG A 153 -38.20 40.42 15.25
CA ARG A 153 -39.15 41.44 15.71
C ARG A 153 -39.78 42.24 14.57
N GLN A 154 -39.02 42.54 13.51
CA GLN A 154 -39.54 43.21 12.32
C GLN A 154 -40.48 42.34 11.48
N LEU A 155 -40.30 41.02 11.50
CA LEU A 155 -41.16 40.09 10.77
C LEU A 155 -42.41 39.65 11.54
N LEU A 156 -42.40 39.81 12.88
CA LEU A 156 -43.51 39.46 13.77
C LEU A 156 -44.32 40.68 14.25
N SER A 157 -43.98 41.90 13.78
CA SER A 157 -44.78 43.13 13.92
C SER A 157 -45.58 43.39 12.65
#